data_AF-A0A7W1PZN8-F1
#
_entry.id   AF-A0A7W1PZN8-F1
#
_cell.length_a   1.000
_cell.length_b   1.000
_cell.length_c   1.000
_cell.angle_alpha   90.00
_cell.angle_beta   90.00
_cell.angle_gamma   90.00
#
_symmetry.space_group_name_H-M   'P 1'
#
loop_
_entity.id
_entity.type
_entity.pdbx_description
1 polymer ?
#
loop_
_entity_poly.entity_id
_entity_poly.type
_entity_poly.pdbx_seq_one_letter_code
_entity_poly.pdbx_strand_id
1 'polypeptide(L)'
;MLRTTSLAASGGGLITHVTGGDYTLVIVVAVVGLLALGVAGFLVREVLAASEGSDKMQEIAKAVQEGASAYLTRQFRTLGVFAVIVFFVLLVLPADSTNVRWGRSLFFLLGAGFSALTGYIGMSLAVRGNVRVAAAAHSEGSQRALRIAFRTGGVAGMFTVGLGLFGASLVVMIYNEHAPQVLEGFGFGAALLAM
;
A
#
# COMPACT_ATOMS: atom_id res chain seq x y z
N MET A 1 48.52 26.02 -25.90
CA MET A 1 48.77 25.50 -24.54
C MET A 1 47.43 25.24 -23.87
N LEU A 2 47.03 23.97 -23.80
CA LEU A 2 45.82 23.49 -23.15
C LEU A 2 45.91 23.69 -21.63
N ARG A 3 44.88 24.27 -21.00
CA ARG A 3 44.58 24.09 -19.57
C ARG A 3 43.22 23.43 -19.44
N THR A 4 43.28 22.16 -19.10
CA THR A 4 42.21 21.34 -18.53
C THR A 4 41.97 21.70 -17.06
N THR A 5 40.86 21.18 -16.53
CA THR A 5 40.38 21.08 -15.12
C THR A 5 39.87 22.36 -14.46
N SER A 6 38.67 22.44 -13.88
CA SER A 6 37.77 21.42 -13.32
C SER A 6 36.31 21.89 -13.34
N LEU A 7 35.40 21.05 -13.84
CA LEU A 7 34.00 21.11 -13.43
C LEU A 7 33.93 20.53 -12.02
N ALA A 8 34.10 21.39 -11.02
CA ALA A 8 33.72 21.06 -9.66
C ALA A 8 32.20 20.88 -9.67
N ALA A 9 31.77 19.65 -9.43
CA ALA A 9 30.40 19.27 -9.18
C ALA A 9 29.79 20.24 -8.16
N SER A 10 28.85 21.07 -8.59
CA SER A 10 27.91 21.73 -7.71
C SER A 10 26.94 20.67 -7.17
N GLY A 11 27.44 19.81 -6.28
CA GLY A 11 26.65 18.98 -5.39
C GLY A 11 26.03 19.85 -4.29
N GLY A 12 25.32 20.90 -4.71
CA GLY A 12 24.45 21.65 -3.82
C GLY A 12 23.29 20.74 -3.47
N GLY A 13 23.43 20.01 -2.36
CA GLY A 13 22.30 19.35 -1.72
C GLY A 13 21.21 20.40 -1.58
N LEU A 14 20.08 20.19 -2.28
CA LEU A 14 18.87 20.97 -2.08
C LEU A 14 18.46 20.73 -0.63
N ILE A 15 18.90 21.63 0.25
CA ILE A 15 18.41 21.74 1.62
C ILE A 15 16.95 22.15 1.45
N THR A 16 16.07 21.15 1.39
CA THR A 16 14.63 21.36 1.24
C THR A 16 14.11 21.80 2.60
N HIS A 17 14.19 23.10 2.86
CA HIS A 17 13.51 23.71 3.99
C HIS A 17 12.01 23.63 3.74
N VAL A 18 11.36 22.65 4.38
CA VAL A 18 9.90 22.50 4.41
C VAL A 18 9.35 23.77 5.07
N THR A 19 8.79 24.66 4.28
CA THR A 19 8.22 25.93 4.74
C THR A 19 6.79 25.69 5.25
N GLY A 20 6.21 26.63 5.99
CA GLY A 20 4.83 26.51 6.51
C GLY A 20 3.76 26.18 5.44
N GLY A 21 3.97 26.62 4.20
CA GLY A 21 3.12 26.25 3.06
C GLY A 21 3.21 24.77 2.67
N ASP A 22 4.41 24.18 2.76
CA ASP A 22 4.65 22.78 2.41
C ASP A 22 4.00 21.83 3.42
N TYR A 23 4.03 22.17 4.71
CA TYR A 23 3.29 21.42 5.74
C TYR A 23 1.78 21.40 5.49
N THR A 24 1.23 22.52 5.01
CA THR A 24 -0.20 22.59 4.67
C THR A 24 -0.53 21.63 3.53
N LEU A 25 0.32 21.56 2.50
CA LEU A 25 0.15 20.61 1.40
C LEU A 25 0.24 19.16 1.89
N VAL A 26 1.20 18.83 2.75
CA VAL A 26 1.37 17.48 3.30
C VAL A 26 0.16 17.05 4.13
N ILE A 27 -0.40 17.97 4.93
CA ILE A 27 -1.64 17.71 5.69
C ILE A 27 -2.81 17.46 4.74
N VAL A 28 -2.94 18.25 3.67
CA VAL A 28 -3.99 18.02 2.65
C VAL A 28 -3.83 16.63 2.02
N VAL A 29 -2.60 16.22 1.66
CA VAL A 29 -2.34 14.88 1.12
C VAL A 29 -2.70 13.78 2.12
N ALA A 30 -2.35 13.95 3.40
CA ALA A 30 -2.73 13.00 4.44
C ALA A 30 -4.26 12.85 4.56
N VAL A 31 -4.99 13.98 4.54
CA VAL A 31 -6.46 13.99 4.58
C VAL A 31 -7.05 13.31 3.35
N VAL A 32 -6.53 13.57 2.15
CA VAL A 32 -6.98 12.89 0.91
C VAL A 32 -6.74 11.38 1.01
N GLY A 33 -5.60 10.96 1.56
CA GLY A 33 -5.31 9.54 1.82
C GLY A 33 -6.35 8.90 2.75
N LEU A 34 -6.69 9.56 3.86
CA LEU A 34 -7.72 9.08 4.78
C LEU A 34 -9.12 9.05 4.14
N LEU A 35 -9.47 10.03 3.32
CA LEU A 35 -10.73 10.04 2.57
C LEU A 35 -10.79 8.87 1.57
N ALA A 36 -9.69 8.55 0.89
CA ALA A 36 -9.62 7.38 0.01
C ALA A 36 -9.87 6.07 0.78
N LEU A 37 -9.31 5.93 2.00
CA LEU A 37 -9.62 4.78 2.88
C LEU A 37 -11.08 4.74 3.32
N GLY A 38 -11.69 5.90 3.59
CA GLY A 38 -13.12 6.01 3.88
C GLY A 38 -13.98 5.52 2.69
N VAL A 39 -13.63 5.94 1.47
CA VAL A 39 -14.28 5.46 0.24
C VAL A 39 -14.08 3.96 0.05
N ALA A 40 -12.87 3.44 0.30
CA ALA A 40 -12.60 2.00 0.25
C ALA A 40 -13.52 1.22 1.20
N GLY A 41 -13.65 1.67 2.45
CA GLY A 41 -14.55 1.07 3.43
C GLY A 41 -16.03 1.10 3.01
N PHE A 42 -16.46 2.20 2.39
CA PHE A 42 -17.81 2.29 1.81
C PHE A 42 -18.01 1.28 0.66
N LEU A 43 -17.05 1.16 -0.25
CA LEU A 43 -17.11 0.21 -1.35
C LEU A 43 -17.09 -1.25 -0.89
N VAL A 44 -16.32 -1.58 0.15
CA VAL A 44 -16.34 -2.92 0.79
C VAL A 44 -17.76 -3.26 1.23
N ARG A 45 -18.43 -2.34 1.92
CA ARG A 45 -19.81 -2.54 2.39
C ARG A 45 -20.78 -2.77 1.23
N GLU A 46 -20.70 -1.96 0.19
CA GLU A 46 -21.54 -2.10 -1.01
C GLU A 46 -21.33 -3.43 -1.73
N VAL A 47 -20.09 -3.93 -1.78
CA VAL A 47 -19.81 -5.25 -2.38
C VAL A 47 -20.37 -6.34 -1.47
N LEU A 48 -20.06 -6.34 -0.17
CA LEU A 48 -20.48 -7.40 0.74
C LEU A 48 -22.01 -7.49 0.92
N ALA A 49 -22.72 -6.38 0.75
CA ALA A 49 -24.18 -6.33 0.79
C ALA A 49 -24.86 -7.01 -0.42
N ALA A 50 -24.13 -7.28 -1.52
CA ALA A 50 -24.68 -8.00 -2.66
C ALA A 50 -24.88 -9.49 -2.33
N SER A 51 -25.89 -10.10 -2.96
CA SER A 51 -26.23 -11.52 -2.78
C SER A 51 -25.11 -12.44 -3.25
N GLU A 52 -24.89 -13.53 -2.52
CA GLU A 52 -23.96 -14.61 -2.91
C GLU A 52 -24.62 -15.64 -3.84
N GLY A 53 -25.89 -15.47 -4.18
CA GLY A 53 -26.62 -16.36 -5.08
C GLY A 53 -27.04 -17.67 -4.42
N SER A 54 -27.11 -18.74 -5.23
CA SER A 54 -27.61 -20.04 -4.78
C SER A 54 -26.62 -20.79 -3.87
N ASP A 55 -27.11 -21.81 -3.17
CA ASP A 55 -26.30 -22.64 -2.27
C ASP A 55 -25.09 -23.26 -2.98
N LYS A 56 -25.28 -23.73 -4.23
CA LYS A 56 -24.18 -24.26 -5.05
C LYS A 56 -23.11 -23.20 -5.35
N MET A 57 -23.50 -21.95 -5.57
CA MET A 57 -22.54 -20.86 -5.79
C MET A 57 -21.75 -20.55 -4.53
N GLN A 58 -22.42 -20.55 -3.38
CA GLN A 58 -21.78 -20.34 -2.07
C GLN A 58 -20.82 -21.49 -1.70
N GLU A 59 -21.19 -22.74 -2.01
CA GLU A 59 -20.34 -23.91 -1.81
C GLU A 59 -19.01 -23.78 -2.58
N ILE A 60 -19.08 -23.46 -3.87
CA ILE A 60 -17.90 -23.22 -4.70
C ILE A 60 -17.09 -22.05 -4.15
N ALA A 61 -17.76 -20.94 -3.78
CA ALA A 61 -17.10 -19.76 -3.25
C ALA A 61 -16.33 -20.06 -1.95
N LYS A 62 -16.85 -20.93 -1.08
CA LYS A 62 -16.17 -21.35 0.15
C LYS A 62 -14.89 -22.12 -0.16
N ALA A 63 -14.91 -23.05 -1.10
CA ALA A 63 -13.71 -23.78 -1.52
C ALA A 63 -12.62 -22.85 -2.08
N VAL A 64 -13.01 -21.84 -2.87
CA VAL A 64 -12.07 -20.82 -3.37
C VAL A 64 -11.53 -19.94 -2.23
N GLN A 65 -12.37 -19.54 -1.28
CA GLN A 65 -11.95 -18.76 -0.10
C GLN A 65 -10.95 -19.52 0.76
N GLU A 66 -11.18 -20.82 0.97
CA GLU A 66 -10.27 -21.68 1.71
C GLU A 66 -8.90 -21.74 1.02
N GLY A 67 -8.87 -22.04 -0.28
CA GLY A 67 -7.63 -22.08 -1.07
C GLY A 67 -6.87 -20.75 -1.06
N ALA A 68 -7.57 -19.63 -1.25
CA ALA A 68 -6.96 -18.30 -1.20
C ALA A 68 -6.40 -17.97 0.19
N SER A 69 -7.12 -18.33 1.26
CA SER A 69 -6.65 -18.11 2.63
C SER A 69 -5.41 -18.94 2.96
N ALA A 70 -5.34 -20.18 2.49
CA ALA A 70 -4.18 -21.05 2.65
C ALA A 70 -2.96 -20.49 1.89
N TYR A 71 -3.17 -20.02 0.66
CA TYR A 71 -2.14 -19.37 -0.14
C TYR A 71 -1.58 -18.12 0.54
N LEU A 72 -2.45 -17.16 0.93
CA LEU A 72 -2.02 -15.93 1.61
C LEU A 72 -1.26 -16.21 2.89
N THR A 73 -1.76 -17.15 3.70
CA THR A 73 -1.12 -17.52 4.96
C THR A 73 0.29 -18.05 4.70
N ARG A 74 0.47 -18.89 3.68
CA ARG A 74 1.78 -19.43 3.34
C ARG A 74 2.71 -18.37 2.76
N GLN A 75 2.20 -17.51 1.88
CA GLN A 75 2.93 -16.41 1.25
C GLN A 75 3.43 -15.42 2.30
N PHE A 76 2.53 -14.86 3.11
CA PHE A 76 2.89 -13.87 4.14
C PHE A 76 3.76 -14.43 5.25
N ARG A 77 3.63 -15.72 5.60
CA ARG A 77 4.58 -16.34 6.53
C ARG A 77 6.00 -16.34 5.97
N THR A 78 6.16 -16.57 4.68
CA THR A 78 7.47 -16.59 4.02
C THR A 78 8.01 -15.17 3.86
N LEU A 79 7.18 -14.26 3.35
CA LEU A 79 7.56 -12.86 3.15
C LEU A 79 7.83 -12.13 4.47
N GLY A 80 7.14 -12.48 5.56
CA GLY A 80 7.39 -11.93 6.88
C GLY A 80 8.80 -12.24 7.39
N VAL A 81 9.31 -13.45 7.13
CA VAL A 81 10.71 -13.79 7.45
C VAL A 81 11.67 -12.92 6.64
N PHE A 82 11.39 -12.75 5.34
CA PHE A 82 12.23 -11.92 4.48
C PHE A 82 12.22 -10.44 4.89
N ALA A 83 11.04 -9.90 5.27
CA ALA A 83 10.91 -8.55 5.79
C ALA A 83 11.73 -8.33 7.07
N VAL A 84 11.73 -9.29 8.00
CA VAL A 84 12.55 -9.22 9.21
C VAL A 84 14.05 -9.20 8.88
N ILE A 85 14.50 -10.03 7.93
CA ILE A 85 15.89 -10.05 7.50
C ILE A 85 16.29 -8.69 6.91
N VAL A 86 15.49 -8.16 5.97
CA VAL A 86 15.77 -6.87 5.32
C VAL A 86 15.74 -5.71 6.31
N PHE A 87 14.85 -5.75 7.31
CA PHE A 87 14.86 -4.77 8.40
C PHE A 87 16.22 -4.68 9.11
N PHE A 88 16.81 -5.83 9.49
CA PHE A 88 18.12 -5.85 10.13
C PHE A 88 19.24 -5.43 9.17
N VAL A 89 19.16 -5.81 7.89
CA VAL A 89 20.12 -5.35 6.87
C VAL A 89 20.09 -3.82 6.76
N LEU A 90 18.90 -3.22 6.63
CA LEU A 90 18.74 -1.76 6.58
C LEU A 90 19.21 -1.06 7.85
N LEU A 91 19.13 -1.73 9.00
CA LEU A 91 19.57 -1.20 10.28
C LEU A 91 21.10 -1.19 10.43
N VAL A 92 21.81 -2.15 9.81
CA VAL A 92 23.27 -2.22 9.84
C VAL A 92 23.91 -1.30 8.80
N LEU A 93 23.21 -1.02 7.70
CA LEU A 93 23.71 -0.13 6.65
C LEU A 93 23.97 1.30 7.16
N PRO A 94 25.06 1.95 6.71
CA PRO A 94 25.39 3.30 7.12
C PRO A 94 24.29 4.29 6.70
N ALA A 95 24.10 5.31 7.53
CA ALA A 95 23.18 6.42 7.31
C ALA A 95 23.77 7.68 7.97
N ASP A 96 23.35 8.85 7.50
CA ASP A 96 23.91 10.15 7.93
C ASP A 96 23.68 10.41 9.43
N SER A 97 22.60 9.87 10.00
CA SER A 97 22.33 9.95 11.43
C SER A 97 21.69 8.67 11.99
N THR A 98 21.87 8.43 13.29
CA THR A 98 21.25 7.31 14.01
C THR A 98 19.71 7.36 13.92
N ASN A 99 19.12 8.57 13.93
CA ASN A 99 17.67 8.75 13.84
C ASN A 99 17.13 8.35 12.47
N VAL A 100 17.82 8.71 11.39
CA VAL A 100 17.45 8.30 10.02
C VAL A 100 17.62 6.80 9.84
N ARG A 101 18.68 6.21 10.41
CA ARG A 101 18.91 4.75 10.33
C ARG A 101 17.73 3.95 10.90
N TRP A 102 17.28 4.32 12.09
CA TRP A 102 16.10 3.70 12.70
C TRP A 102 14.82 4.05 11.96
N GLY A 103 14.67 5.30 11.51
CA GLY A 103 13.54 5.74 10.71
C GLY A 103 13.36 4.90 9.44
N ARG A 104 14.42 4.77 8.63
CA ARG A 104 14.41 3.98 7.38
C ARG A 104 13.98 2.54 7.62
N SER A 105 14.53 1.87 8.63
CA SER A 105 14.19 0.47 8.94
C SER A 105 12.76 0.32 9.49
N LEU A 106 12.31 1.21 10.37
CA LEU A 106 10.95 1.17 10.91
C LEU A 106 9.90 1.46 9.84
N PHE A 107 10.13 2.48 9.01
CA PHE A 107 9.22 2.83 7.93
C PHE A 107 9.24 1.80 6.80
N PHE A 108 10.34 1.08 6.60
CA PHE A 108 10.35 -0.14 5.79
C PHE A 108 9.32 -1.16 6.29
N LEU A 109 9.29 -1.48 7.59
CA LEU A 109 8.28 -2.39 8.13
C LEU A 109 6.86 -1.82 8.03
N LEU A 110 6.71 -0.50 8.16
CA LEU A 110 5.41 0.15 7.99
C LEU A 110 4.90 0.04 6.54
N GLY A 111 5.75 0.34 5.56
CA GLY A 111 5.41 0.21 4.13
C GLY A 111 5.12 -1.23 3.74
N ALA A 112 5.95 -2.17 4.24
CA ALA A 112 5.74 -3.60 4.13
C ALA A 112 4.37 -4.02 4.70
N GLY A 113 4.02 -3.54 5.90
CA GLY A 113 2.74 -3.81 6.54
C GLY A 113 1.55 -3.24 5.75
N PHE A 114 1.68 -2.02 5.20
CA PHE A 114 0.64 -1.39 4.39
C PHE A 114 0.40 -2.14 3.07
N SER A 115 1.48 -2.60 2.44
CA SER A 115 1.40 -3.43 1.23
C SER A 115 0.75 -4.80 1.53
N ALA A 116 1.16 -5.47 2.61
CA ALA A 116 0.53 -6.71 3.06
C ALA A 116 -0.97 -6.53 3.38
N LEU A 117 -1.34 -5.45 4.07
CA LEU A 117 -2.73 -5.14 4.40
C LEU A 117 -3.58 -4.93 3.14
N THR A 118 -3.05 -4.16 2.18
CA THR A 118 -3.71 -3.93 0.89
C THR A 118 -3.90 -5.24 0.12
N GLY A 119 -2.86 -6.07 0.03
CA GLY A 119 -2.91 -7.38 -0.62
C GLY A 119 -3.92 -8.31 0.04
N TYR A 120 -3.95 -8.35 1.38
CA TYR A 120 -4.89 -9.16 2.14
C TYR A 120 -6.34 -8.76 1.91
N ILE A 121 -6.65 -7.47 2.07
CA ILE A 121 -8.02 -6.95 1.89
C ILE A 121 -8.44 -7.11 0.42
N GLY A 122 -7.55 -6.80 -0.51
CA GLY A 122 -7.80 -6.93 -1.94
C GLY A 122 -8.16 -8.36 -2.34
N MET A 123 -7.34 -9.34 -1.94
CA MET A 123 -7.62 -10.74 -2.25
C MET A 123 -8.86 -11.27 -1.51
N SER A 124 -9.03 -10.94 -0.22
CA SER A 124 -10.20 -11.35 0.55
C SER A 124 -11.50 -10.86 -0.09
N LEU A 125 -11.54 -9.58 -0.49
CA LEU A 125 -12.71 -9.01 -1.13
C LEU A 125 -12.89 -9.52 -2.56
N ALA A 126 -11.82 -9.71 -3.33
CA ALA A 126 -11.92 -10.26 -4.68
C ALA A 126 -12.59 -11.64 -4.69
N VAL A 127 -12.15 -12.55 -3.82
CA VAL A 127 -12.72 -13.90 -3.75
C VAL A 127 -14.19 -13.86 -3.33
N ARG A 128 -14.56 -13.02 -2.36
CA ARG A 128 -15.96 -12.84 -1.93
C ARG A 128 -16.80 -12.07 -2.96
N GLY A 129 -16.17 -11.21 -3.75
CA GLY A 129 -16.81 -10.43 -4.81
C GLY A 129 -17.13 -11.27 -6.04
N ASN A 130 -16.29 -12.25 -6.39
CA ASN A 130 -16.47 -13.10 -7.56
C ASN A 130 -17.84 -13.81 -7.58
N VAL A 131 -18.25 -14.39 -6.45
CA VAL A 131 -19.55 -15.07 -6.35
C VAL A 131 -20.72 -14.09 -6.46
N ARG A 132 -20.56 -12.87 -5.93
CA ARG A 132 -21.58 -11.81 -5.99
C ARG A 132 -21.73 -11.23 -7.39
N VAL A 133 -20.63 -11.10 -8.12
CA VAL A 133 -20.64 -10.72 -9.54
C VAL A 133 -21.35 -11.79 -10.36
N ALA A 134 -21.03 -13.07 -10.13
CA ALA A 134 -21.70 -14.17 -10.81
C ALA A 134 -23.21 -14.23 -10.51
N ALA A 135 -23.59 -14.01 -9.24
CA ALA A 135 -24.99 -14.01 -8.81
C ALA A 135 -25.75 -12.86 -9.49
N ALA A 136 -25.20 -11.64 -9.45
CA ALA A 136 -25.80 -10.49 -10.11
C ALA A 136 -25.87 -10.67 -11.64
N ALA A 137 -24.89 -11.32 -12.27
CA ALA A 137 -24.93 -11.61 -13.70
C ALA A 137 -26.08 -12.58 -14.05
N HIS A 138 -26.37 -13.53 -13.16
CA HIS A 138 -27.45 -14.49 -13.33
C HIS A 138 -28.83 -13.88 -13.07
N SER A 139 -29.01 -13.03 -12.05
CA SER A 139 -30.33 -12.56 -11.61
C SER A 139 -30.67 -11.09 -11.92
N GLU A 140 -29.67 -10.21 -12.00
CA GLU A 140 -29.85 -8.75 -12.10
C GLU A 140 -29.29 -8.17 -13.42
N GLY A 141 -28.58 -8.98 -14.21
CA GLY A 141 -28.02 -8.60 -15.51
C GLY A 141 -26.61 -8.00 -15.44
N SER A 142 -26.04 -7.78 -16.63
CA SER A 142 -24.63 -7.42 -16.82
C SER A 142 -24.26 -6.07 -16.23
N GLN A 143 -25.15 -5.07 -16.25
CA GLN A 143 -24.87 -3.74 -15.73
C GLN A 143 -24.63 -3.76 -14.21
N ARG A 144 -25.41 -4.56 -13.46
CA ARG A 144 -25.23 -4.70 -12.03
C ARG A 144 -23.97 -5.50 -11.71
N ALA A 145 -23.76 -6.62 -12.40
CA ALA A 145 -22.57 -7.45 -12.24
C ALA A 145 -21.28 -6.64 -12.45
N LEU A 146 -21.25 -5.83 -13.53
CA LEU A 146 -20.13 -4.96 -13.85
C LEU A 146 -19.89 -3.91 -12.75
N ARG A 147 -20.95 -3.32 -12.20
CA ARG A 147 -20.83 -2.37 -11.08
C ARG A 147 -20.19 -3.01 -9.85
N ILE A 148 -20.61 -4.23 -9.48
CA ILE A 148 -20.04 -4.94 -8.33
C ILE A 148 -18.57 -5.28 -8.62
N ALA A 149 -18.24 -5.71 -9.84
CA ALA A 149 -16.87 -6.03 -10.24
C ALA A 149 -15.94 -4.80 -10.14
N PHE A 150 -16.36 -3.66 -10.71
CA PHE A 150 -15.58 -2.42 -10.63
C PHE A 150 -15.41 -1.92 -9.19
N ARG A 151 -16.46 -2.00 -8.36
CA ARG A 151 -16.36 -1.62 -6.95
C ARG A 151 -15.42 -2.54 -6.18
N THR A 152 -15.44 -3.84 -6.47
CA THR A 152 -14.53 -4.82 -5.88
C THR A 152 -13.07 -4.48 -6.19
N GLY A 153 -12.75 -4.20 -7.47
CA GLY A 153 -11.40 -3.75 -7.86
C GLY A 153 -11.04 -2.37 -7.30
N GLY A 154 -12.01 -1.46 -7.25
CA GLY A 154 -11.85 -0.11 -6.72
C GLY A 154 -11.43 -0.07 -5.26
N VAL A 155 -11.87 -1.05 -4.44
CA VAL A 155 -11.42 -1.17 -3.03
C VAL A 155 -9.90 -1.34 -2.95
N ALA A 156 -9.33 -2.27 -3.71
CA ALA A 156 -7.89 -2.51 -3.67
C ALA A 156 -7.11 -1.25 -4.06
N GLY A 157 -7.53 -0.56 -5.14
CA GLY A 157 -6.91 0.70 -5.56
C GLY A 157 -7.00 1.81 -4.51
N MET A 158 -8.16 1.98 -3.89
CA MET A 158 -8.36 3.01 -2.86
C MET A 158 -7.57 2.72 -1.56
N PHE A 159 -7.41 1.44 -1.18
CA PHE A 159 -6.52 1.06 -0.08
C PHE A 159 -5.05 1.35 -0.41
N THR A 160 -4.58 0.99 -1.61
CA THR A 160 -3.19 1.27 -2.05
C THR A 160 -2.89 2.76 -2.00
N VAL A 161 -3.76 3.57 -2.60
CA VAL A 161 -3.59 5.04 -2.65
C VAL A 161 -3.70 5.63 -1.26
N GLY A 162 -4.72 5.24 -0.48
CA GLY A 162 -4.97 5.78 0.84
C GLY A 162 -3.83 5.53 1.83
N LEU A 163 -3.38 4.28 1.94
CA LEU A 163 -2.27 3.91 2.82
C LEU A 163 -0.92 4.49 2.34
N GLY A 164 -0.69 4.52 1.03
CA GLY A 164 0.52 5.10 0.43
C GLY A 164 0.64 6.60 0.70
N LEU A 165 -0.43 7.37 0.42
CA LEU A 165 -0.45 8.82 0.65
C LEU A 165 -0.37 9.15 2.14
N PHE A 166 -1.11 8.43 2.98
CA PHE A 166 -1.08 8.63 4.43
C PHE A 166 0.31 8.32 5.01
N GLY A 167 0.88 7.17 4.65
CA GLY A 167 2.20 6.75 5.10
C GLY A 167 3.32 7.70 4.66
N ALA A 168 3.33 8.10 3.38
CA ALA A 168 4.31 9.06 2.86
C ALA A 168 4.18 10.43 3.56
N SER A 169 2.95 10.90 3.79
CA SER A 169 2.72 12.17 4.49
C SER A 169 3.23 12.12 5.94
N LEU A 170 3.03 11.00 6.64
CA LEU A 170 3.58 10.80 7.98
C LEU A 170 5.11 10.87 8.00
N VAL A 171 5.79 10.25 7.02
CA VAL A 171 7.25 10.33 6.92
C VAL A 171 7.71 11.77 6.77
N VAL A 172 7.09 12.52 5.86
CA VAL A 172 7.45 13.92 5.59
C VAL A 172 7.24 14.79 6.82
N MET A 173 6.12 14.64 7.54
CA MET A 173 5.84 15.43 8.74
C MET A 173 6.79 15.14 9.91
N ILE A 174 7.28 13.91 10.05
CA ILE A 174 8.14 13.51 11.18
C ILE A 174 9.61 13.82 10.89
N TYR A 175 10.07 13.61 9.65
CA TYR A 175 11.50 13.66 9.31
C TYR A 175 11.92 14.88 8.48
N ASN A 176 10.98 15.67 7.94
CA ASN A 176 11.22 16.93 7.24
C ASN A 176 12.37 16.85 6.20
N GLU A 177 13.49 17.52 6.44
CA GLU A 177 14.67 17.54 5.57
C GLU A 177 15.31 16.15 5.37
N HIS A 178 15.11 15.23 6.32
CA HIS A 178 15.58 13.84 6.23
C HIS A 178 14.52 12.88 5.67
N ALA A 179 13.34 13.37 5.29
CA ALA A 179 12.25 12.54 4.79
C ALA A 179 12.63 11.69 3.56
N PRO A 180 13.43 12.15 2.56
CA PRO A 180 13.77 11.33 1.40
C PRO A 180 14.41 9.98 1.77
N GLN A 181 15.34 9.99 2.73
CA GLN A 181 16.07 8.80 3.16
C GLN A 181 15.17 7.79 3.90
N VAL A 182 14.16 8.28 4.61
CA VAL A 182 13.16 7.45 5.30
C VAL A 182 12.09 6.96 4.33
N LEU A 183 11.71 7.77 3.34
CA LEU A 183 10.79 7.42 2.26
C LEU A 183 11.33 6.30 1.37
N GLU A 184 12.64 6.24 1.15
CA GLU A 184 13.28 5.09 0.49
C GLU A 184 12.98 3.78 1.23
N GLY A 185 13.14 3.78 2.57
CA GLY A 185 12.78 2.64 3.41
C GLY A 185 11.32 2.26 3.27
N PHE A 186 10.42 3.23 3.43
CA PHE A 186 8.97 3.03 3.25
C PHE A 186 8.61 2.43 1.88
N GLY A 187 9.16 3.01 0.81
CA GLY A 187 8.93 2.57 -0.57
C GLY A 187 9.47 1.17 -0.83
N PHE A 188 10.67 0.84 -0.36
CA PHE A 188 11.23 -0.51 -0.47
C PHE A 188 10.40 -1.54 0.29
N GLY A 189 9.92 -1.19 1.49
CA GLY A 189 9.02 -2.05 2.24
C GLY A 189 7.74 -2.35 1.47
N ALA A 190 7.12 -1.30 0.93
CA ALA A 190 5.90 -1.43 0.15
C ALA A 190 6.11 -2.29 -1.11
N ALA A 191 7.22 -2.08 -1.83
CA ALA A 191 7.56 -2.81 -3.05
C ALA A 191 7.89 -4.29 -2.78
N LEU A 192 8.56 -4.61 -1.66
CA LEU A 192 8.99 -5.96 -1.32
C LEU A 192 7.83 -6.94 -1.17
N LEU A 193 6.69 -6.50 -0.62
CA LEU A 193 5.49 -7.35 -0.54
C LEU A 193 4.65 -7.34 -1.80
N ALA A 194 4.85 -6.35 -2.68
CA ALA A 194 4.10 -6.24 -3.93
C ALA A 194 4.68 -7.12 -5.05
N MET A 195 5.96 -7.49 -4.97
CA MET A 195 6.64 -8.42 -5.90
C MET A 195 6.44 -9.87 -5.49
#